data_AF-A0A2P2MLG9-F1
#
_entry.id   AF-A0A2P2MLG9-F1
#
_cell.length_a   1.000
_cell.length_b   1.000
_cell.length_c   1.000
_cell.angle_alpha   90.00
_cell.angle_beta   90.00
_cell.angle_gamma   90.00
#
_symmetry.space_group_name_H-M   'P 1'
#
loop_
_entity.id
_entity.type
_entity.pdbx_description
1 polymer ?
#
loop_
_entity_poly.entity_id
_entity_poly.type
_entity_poly.pdbx_seq_one_letter_code
_entity_poly.pdbx_strand_id
1 'polypeptide(L)' 'MERVVGGKYKLGRKIGSGSFGEIYLGQSIFAVAHKSMRY' A
#
# COMPACT_ATOMS: atom_id res chain seq x y z
N MET A 1 11.21 -4.04 -9.66
CA MET A 1 10.81 -2.65 -9.96
C MET A 1 9.68 -2.28 -9.02
N GLU A 2 9.93 -1.35 -8.09
CA GLU A 2 8.93 -0.92 -7.11
C GLU A 2 7.83 -0.14 -7.83
N ARG A 3 6.60 -0.67 -7.84
CA ARG A 3 5.48 -0.01 -8.54
C ARG A 3 4.89 1.03 -7.61
N VAL A 4 5.24 2.30 -7.82
CA VAL A 4 4.65 3.43 -7.11
C VAL A 4 3.48 3.95 -7.93
N VAL A 5 2.29 3.98 -7.32
CA VAL A 5 1.06 4.48 -7.94
C VAL A 5 0.83 5.92 -7.50
N GLY A 6 0.66 6.81 -8.48
CA GLY A 6 0.35 8.24 -8.25
C GLY A 6 1.39 8.98 -7.41
N GLY A 7 2.62 8.48 -7.33
CA GLY A 7 3.71 9.04 -6.52
C GLY A 7 3.47 9.02 -5.00
N LYS A 8 2.43 8.33 -4.51
CA LYS A 8 2.01 8.36 -3.09
C LYS A 8 1.96 6.99 -2.42
N TYR A 9 1.71 5.93 -3.19
CA TYR A 9 1.52 4.59 -2.65
C TYR A 9 2.45 3.60 -3.33
N LYS A 10 3.16 2.81 -2.53
CA LYS A 10 3.86 1.62 -2.99
C LYS A 10 2.87 0.47 -3.11
N LEU A 11 2.84 -0.16 -4.28
CA LEU A 11 2.02 -1.33 -4.53
C LEU A 11 2.69 -2.55 -3.87
N GLY A 12 1.99 -3.12 -2.89
CA GLY A 12 2.39 -4.33 -2.19
C GLY A 12 1.82 -5.59 -2.85
N ARG A 13 1.64 -6.63 -2.03
CA ARG A 13 1.15 -7.94 -2.51
C ARG A 13 -0.28 -7.84 -3.06
N LYS A 14 -0.60 -8.67 -4.05
CA LYS A 14 -1.97 -8.89 -4.52
C LYS A 14 -2.80 -9.50 -3.40
N ILE A 15 -4.01 -9.00 -3.22
CA ILE A 15 -4.97 -9.50 -2.22
C ILE A 15 -6.25 -10.06 -2.84
N GLY A 16 -6.51 -9.75 -4.11
CA GLY A 16 -7.66 -10.31 -4.82
C GLY A 16 -7.66 -9.95 -6.30
N SER A 17 -8.58 -10.57 -7.03
CA SER A 17 -8.89 -10.24 -8.43
C SER A 17 -10.34 -10.59 -8.75
N GLY A 18 -10.96 -9.80 -9.62
CA GLY A 18 -12.32 -10.02 -10.10
C GLY A 18 -12.54 -9.36 -11.45
N SER A 19 -13.80 -9.27 -11.88
CA SER A 19 -14.20 -8.67 -13.17
C SER A 19 -13.78 -7.21 -13.32
N PHE A 20 -13.61 -6.48 -12.20
CA PHE A 20 -13.17 -5.08 -12.19
C PHE A 20 -11.64 -4.92 -12.16
N GLY A 21 -10.88 -6.02 -12.23
CA GLY A 21 -9.42 -6.02 -12.22
C GLY A 21 -8.81 -6.59 -10.94
N GLU A 22 -7.57 -6.19 -10.65
CA GLU A 22 -6.76 -6.72 -9.56
C GLU A 22 -6.68 -5.75 -8.39
N ILE A 23 -6.72 -6.28 -7.17
CA ILE A 23 -6.64 -5.51 -5.93
C ILE A 23 -5.32 -5.83 -5.25
N TYR A 24 -4.59 -4.79 -4.88
CA TYR A 24 -3.30 -4.87 -4.21
C TYR A 24 -3.32 -4.10 -2.90
N LEU A 25 -2.54 -4.57 -1.92
CA LEU A 25 -2.30 -3.83 -0.69
C LEU A 25 -1.41 -2.62 -0.99
N GLY A 26 -1.91 -1.40 -0.83
CA GLY A 26 -1.12 -0.17 -0.96
C GLY A 26 -0.51 0.27 0.38
N GLN A 27 0.77 0.64 0.39
CA GLN A 27 1.40 1.31 1.54
C GLN A 27 1.72 2.76 1.17
N SER A 28 1.22 3.71 1.96
CA SER A 28 1.56 5.13 1.79
C SER A 28 3.04 5.34 2.10
N ILE A 29 3.75 6.06 1.23
CA ILE A 29 5.18 6.39 1.43
C ILE A 29 5.38 7.60 2.34
N PHE A 30 4.32 8.38 2.57
CA PHE A 30 4.36 9.57 3.42
C PHE A 30 3.86 9.30 4.85
N ALA A 31 3.20 8.16 5.07
CA ALA A 31 2.68 7.83 6.39
C ALA A 31 3.81 7.35 7.29
N VAL A 32 4.36 8.26 8.10
CA VAL A 32 5.13 7.87 9.29
C VAL A 32 4.12 7.27 10.26
N ALA A 33 4.11 5.94 10.38
CA ALA A 33 3.28 5.26 11.35
C ALA A 33 3.61 5.83 12.74
N HIS A 34 2.63 6.45 13.40
CA HIS A 34 2.69 6.73 14.82
C HIS A 34 2.83 5.37 15.51
N LYS A 35 4.07 4.95 15.75
CA LYS A 35 4.33 3.77 16.58
C LYS A 35 3.80 4.14 17.95
N SER A 36 2.73 3.48 18.36
CA SER A 36 2.18 3.57 19.70
C SER A 36 3.32 3.37 20.70
N MET A 37 3.76 4.45 21.31
CA MET A 37 4.63 4.41 22.47
C MET A 37 3.75 3.91 23.60
N ARG A 38 3.82 2.61 23.88
CA ARG A 38 3.24 2.04 25.09
C ARG A 38 4.14 2.47 26.24
N TYR A 39 3.57 3.22 27.19
CA TYR A 39 4.12 3.40 28.52
C TYR A 39 3.83 2.15 29.35
#